data_AF-A0A0W0ZBB6-F1
#
_entry.id   AF-A0A0W0ZBB6-F1
#
_cell.length_a   1.000
_cell.length_b   1.000
_cell.length_c   1.000
_cell.angle_alpha   90.00
_cell.angle_beta   90.00
_cell.angle_gamma   90.00
#
_symmetry.space_group_name_H-M   'P 1'
#
loop_
_entity.id
_entity.type
_entity.pdbx_description
1 polymer ?
#
loop_
_entity_poly.entity_id
_entity_poly.type
_entity_poly.pdbx_seq_one_letter_code
_entity_poly.pdbx_strand_id
1 'polypeptide(L)'
;MKYLGSLLLLFLVSVGVHAEEKTPPSCRSVAVQGESVTLSARKPQLVLIHNLSDADLWITHPVSEPGASAGWSSRLQSGKWSALALDQKSFELSCIESRPGHEQQIPCAGVIAVCQWSDVGMPAKAAGTYWAGEDMTLSKLMTYLGGNGFKLPSSEE
;
A
#
# COMPACT_ATOMS: atom_id res chain seq x y z
N MET A 1 34.72 -12.71 -54.83
CA MET A 1 34.61 -11.29 -54.40
C MET A 1 33.27 -11.12 -53.73
N LYS A 2 33.08 -10.46 -52.60
CA LYS A 2 33.96 -9.86 -51.58
C LYS A 2 32.95 -9.16 -50.64
N TYR A 3 32.89 -9.57 -49.37
CA TYR A 3 32.30 -8.80 -48.24
C TYR A 3 30.78 -8.52 -48.37
N LEU A 4 30.01 -8.13 -47.37
CA LEU A 4 30.10 -7.91 -45.92
C LEU A 4 28.61 -7.72 -45.57
N GLY A 5 28.01 -8.58 -44.78
CA GLY A 5 27.69 -8.21 -43.40
C GLY A 5 26.27 -8.70 -43.15
N SER A 6 26.02 -9.64 -42.24
CA SER A 6 26.27 -9.48 -40.81
C SER A 6 25.92 -8.06 -40.36
N LEU A 7 24.68 -7.65 -40.59
CA LEU A 7 24.04 -6.62 -39.78
C LEU A 7 22.99 -7.30 -38.92
N LEU A 8 23.52 -8.03 -37.93
CA LEU A 8 23.07 -8.04 -36.55
C LEU A 8 21.90 -7.08 -36.28
N LEU A 9 20.67 -7.50 -36.61
CA LEU A 9 19.47 -6.93 -36.00
C LEU A 9 19.46 -7.46 -34.56
N LEU A 10 20.29 -6.83 -33.73
CA LEU A 10 20.05 -6.66 -32.30
C LEU A 10 18.68 -5.97 -32.20
N PHE A 11 17.62 -6.77 -32.22
CA PHE A 11 16.35 -6.39 -31.63
C PHE A 11 16.69 -6.01 -30.20
N LEU A 12 16.77 -4.70 -29.97
CA LEU A 12 16.79 -4.05 -28.68
C LEU A 12 15.53 -4.53 -27.95
N VAL A 13 15.66 -5.67 -27.27
CA VAL A 13 14.73 -6.07 -26.23
C VAL A 13 14.99 -5.06 -25.12
N SER A 14 14.28 -3.94 -25.18
CA SER A 14 14.13 -3.00 -24.08
C SER A 14 13.42 -3.77 -22.97
N VAL A 15 14.16 -4.58 -22.22
CA VAL A 15 13.71 -5.12 -20.95
C VAL A 15 13.48 -3.91 -20.06
N GLY A 16 12.21 -3.50 -19.98
CA GLY A 16 11.77 -2.49 -19.04
C GLY A 16 12.11 -3.00 -17.64
N VAL A 17 13.14 -2.41 -17.04
CA VAL A 17 13.43 -2.64 -15.63
C VAL A 17 12.32 -1.95 -14.86
N HIS A 18 11.34 -2.72 -14.41
CA HIS A 18 10.36 -2.22 -13.44
C HIS A 18 11.10 -2.03 -12.12
N ALA A 19 11.35 -0.77 -11.75
CA ALA A 19 11.85 -0.44 -10.43
C ALA A 19 10.73 -0.74 -9.43
N GLU A 20 10.90 -1.82 -8.68
CA GLU A 20 10.03 -2.15 -7.56
C GLU A 20 10.21 -1.08 -6.47
N GLU A 21 9.15 -0.32 -6.19
CA GLU A 21 9.17 0.67 -5.12
C GLU A 21 9.22 -0.05 -3.78
N LYS A 22 10.41 -0.07 -3.17
CA LYS A 22 10.63 -0.69 -1.86
C LYS A 22 9.96 0.12 -0.75
N THR A 23 9.56 -0.58 0.32
CA THR A 23 9.08 0.04 1.55
C THR A 23 10.04 1.14 2.04
N PRO A 24 9.53 2.30 2.51
CA PRO A 24 10.39 3.35 3.02
C PRO A 24 11.29 2.90 4.18
N PRO A 25 12.57 3.31 4.25
CA PRO A 25 13.55 2.79 5.22
C PRO A 25 13.14 2.94 6.68
N SER A 26 12.49 4.06 7.01
CA SER A 26 12.07 4.39 8.39
C SER A 26 10.76 3.70 8.80
N CYS A 27 10.14 2.91 7.92
CA CYS A 27 8.85 2.31 8.16
C CYS A 27 9.00 0.91 8.76
N ARG A 28 8.54 0.72 10.01
CA ARG A 28 8.66 -0.56 10.69
C ARG A 28 7.69 -1.56 10.12
N SER A 29 8.19 -2.64 9.53
CA SER A 29 7.36 -3.71 8.98
C SER A 29 6.47 -4.35 10.05
N VAL A 30 5.23 -4.65 9.67
CA VAL A 30 4.26 -5.39 10.49
C VAL A 30 4.14 -6.79 9.91
N ALA A 31 4.23 -7.82 10.76
CA ALA A 31 4.02 -9.18 10.33
C ALA A 31 2.55 -9.38 9.91
N VAL A 32 2.34 -9.87 8.70
CA VAL A 32 1.03 -10.27 8.17
C VAL A 32 0.93 -11.78 8.28
N GLN A 33 -0.03 -12.29 9.05
CA GLN A 33 -0.16 -13.72 9.32
C GLN A 33 -1.59 -14.19 9.03
N GLY A 34 -1.73 -15.21 8.17
CA GLY A 34 -3.03 -15.81 7.86
C GLY A 34 -3.99 -14.86 7.13
N GLU A 35 -5.23 -14.84 7.60
CA GLU A 35 -6.38 -14.23 6.91
C GLU A 35 -6.45 -12.70 7.02
N SER A 36 -5.89 -12.12 8.07
CA SER A 36 -6.03 -10.68 8.37
C SER A 36 -4.76 -10.08 8.97
N VAL A 37 -4.75 -8.75 9.08
CA VAL A 37 -3.70 -7.99 9.78
C VAL A 37 -4.33 -7.24 10.92
N THR A 38 -3.88 -7.52 12.15
CA THR A 38 -4.25 -6.70 13.31
C THR A 38 -3.24 -5.60 13.53
N LEU A 39 -3.67 -4.37 13.36
CA LEU A 39 -2.91 -3.17 13.65
C LEU A 39 -3.24 -2.65 15.05
N SER A 40 -2.25 -2.05 15.71
CA SER A 40 -2.45 -1.40 17.00
C SER A 40 -1.66 -0.10 17.08
N ALA A 41 -2.27 0.92 17.66
CA ALA A 41 -1.66 2.21 17.90
C ALA A 41 -1.97 2.68 19.33
N ARG A 42 -0.92 3.06 20.08
CA ARG A 42 -1.05 3.70 21.41
C ARG A 42 -1.14 5.22 21.32
N LYS A 43 -0.62 5.77 20.22
CA LYS A 43 -0.66 7.17 19.79
C LYS A 43 -1.03 7.15 18.30
N PRO A 44 -1.58 8.23 17.72
CA PRO A 44 -1.81 8.31 16.28
C PRO A 44 -0.56 7.92 15.49
N GLN A 45 -0.74 7.05 14.49
CA GLN A 45 0.32 6.54 13.63
C GLN A 45 -0.12 6.54 12.18
N LEU A 46 0.85 6.54 11.27
CA LEU A 46 0.59 6.36 9.84
C LEU A 46 1.01 4.94 9.44
N VAL A 47 0.09 4.21 8.82
CA VAL A 47 0.32 2.85 8.32
C VAL A 47 0.33 2.90 6.81
N LEU A 48 1.34 2.30 6.17
CA LEU A 48 1.38 2.10 4.74
C LEU A 48 1.08 0.64 4.42
N ILE A 49 0.28 0.44 3.38
CA ILE A 49 -0.16 -0.88 2.92
C ILE A 49 0.13 -0.94 1.41
N HIS A 50 0.92 -1.93 1.01
CA HIS A 50 1.32 -2.18 -0.37
C HIS A 50 0.70 -3.47 -0.86
N ASN A 51 0.19 -3.46 -2.09
CA ASN A 51 -0.27 -4.68 -2.75
C ASN A 51 0.88 -5.35 -3.51
N LEU A 52 1.25 -6.54 -3.04
CA LEU A 52 2.29 -7.40 -3.61
C LEU A 52 1.75 -8.37 -4.68
N SER A 53 0.43 -8.50 -4.78
CA SER A 53 -0.23 -9.39 -5.73
C SER A 53 -0.33 -8.77 -7.13
N ASP A 54 -0.67 -9.61 -8.11
CA ASP A 54 -0.98 -9.23 -9.49
C ASP A 54 -2.45 -8.83 -9.68
N ALA A 55 -3.28 -8.96 -8.65
CA ALA A 55 -4.70 -8.62 -8.66
C ALA A 55 -4.98 -7.31 -7.91
N ASP A 56 -6.12 -6.70 -8.19
CA ASP A 56 -6.63 -5.60 -7.38
C ASP A 56 -7.20 -6.17 -6.07
N LEU A 57 -6.97 -5.46 -4.97
CA LEU A 57 -7.48 -5.83 -3.65
C LEU A 57 -8.43 -4.77 -3.13
N TRP A 58 -9.44 -5.19 -2.38
CA TRP A 58 -10.12 -4.36 -1.41
C TRP A 58 -9.54 -4.66 -0.04
N ILE A 59 -8.94 -3.65 0.58
CA ILE A 59 -8.48 -3.71 1.97
C ILE A 59 -9.59 -3.13 2.83
N THR A 60 -10.14 -3.93 3.72
CA THR A 60 -11.34 -3.54 4.47
C THR A 60 -11.22 -3.84 5.96
N HIS A 61 -11.93 -3.07 6.77
CA HIS A 61 -12.16 -3.42 8.17
C HIS A 61 -13.46 -4.24 8.27
N PRO A 62 -13.44 -5.48 8.79
CA PRO A 62 -14.67 -6.25 8.97
C PRO A 62 -15.56 -5.56 10.01
N VAL A 63 -16.75 -5.12 9.60
CA VAL A 63 -17.77 -4.58 10.50
C VAL A 63 -18.91 -5.59 10.65
N SER A 64 -19.38 -5.77 11.88
CA SER A 64 -20.51 -6.67 12.18
C SER A 64 -21.85 -6.16 11.69
N GLU A 65 -21.98 -4.84 11.43
CA GLU A 65 -23.17 -4.21 10.85
C GLU A 65 -22.81 -3.32 9.64
N PRO A 66 -23.07 -3.78 8.40
CA PRO A 66 -22.70 -3.07 7.17
C PRO A 66 -23.36 -1.71 6.96
N GLY A 67 -24.43 -1.39 7.71
CA GLY A 67 -25.24 -0.18 7.48
C GLY A 67 -24.62 1.13 7.94
N ALA A 68 -23.54 1.11 8.73
CA ALA A 68 -23.07 2.29 9.45
C ALA A 68 -21.82 2.98 8.88
N SER A 69 -21.18 2.48 7.81
CA SER A 69 -19.90 3.06 7.39
C SER A 69 -19.48 2.75 5.95
N ALA A 70 -19.91 3.58 5.01
CA ALA A 70 -19.52 3.53 3.60
C ALA A 70 -18.08 4.05 3.31
N GLY A 71 -17.11 3.78 4.18
CA GLY A 71 -15.76 4.35 4.06
C GLY A 71 -14.61 3.55 4.69
N TRP A 72 -14.82 2.29 5.05
CA TRP A 72 -13.76 1.46 5.65
C TRP A 72 -12.96 0.64 4.64
N SER A 73 -13.43 0.52 3.40
CA SER A 73 -12.76 -0.23 2.36
C SER A 73 -11.96 0.71 1.47
N SER A 74 -10.72 0.35 1.18
CA SER A 74 -9.88 1.02 0.19
C SER A 74 -9.59 0.07 -0.96
N ARG A 75 -9.81 0.52 -2.19
CA ARG A 75 -9.32 -0.20 -3.36
C ARG A 75 -7.81 -0.02 -3.42
N LEU A 76 -7.10 -1.08 -3.72
CA LEU A 76 -5.65 -1.08 -3.82
C LEU A 76 -5.23 -1.91 -5.04
N GLN A 77 -4.90 -1.23 -6.13
CA GLN A 77 -4.47 -1.91 -7.36
C GLN A 77 -3.12 -2.59 -7.18
N SER A 78 -2.84 -3.55 -8.05
CA SER A 78 -1.54 -4.26 -8.08
C SER A 78 -0.36 -3.28 -8.07
N GLY A 79 0.58 -3.50 -7.14
CA GLY A 79 1.79 -2.69 -6.98
C GLY A 79 1.56 -1.28 -6.41
N LYS A 80 0.33 -0.90 -6.05
CA LYS A 80 0.01 0.41 -5.44
C LYS A 80 0.03 0.37 -3.93
N TRP A 81 0.04 1.56 -3.37
CA TRP A 81 0.10 1.86 -1.95
C TRP A 81 -1.13 2.64 -1.49
N SER A 82 -1.64 2.29 -0.31
CA SER A 82 -2.59 3.09 0.46
C SER A 82 -1.97 3.44 1.82
N ALA A 83 -2.44 4.53 2.42
CA ALA A 83 -2.04 4.99 3.74
C ALA A 83 -3.27 5.07 4.66
N LEU A 84 -3.15 4.52 5.86
CA LEU A 84 -4.16 4.57 6.91
C LEU A 84 -3.62 5.39 8.08
N ALA A 85 -4.28 6.49 8.40
CA ALA A 85 -4.10 7.15 9.70
C ALA A 85 -4.80 6.30 10.74
N LEU A 86 -4.06 5.78 11.72
CA LEU A 86 -4.55 4.86 12.75
C LEU A 86 -4.49 5.50 14.13
N ASP A 87 -5.64 5.57 14.81
CA ASP A 87 -5.78 6.11 16.16
C ASP A 87 -6.50 5.11 17.10
N GLN A 88 -6.54 3.83 16.72
CA GLN A 88 -7.21 2.78 17.48
C GLN A 88 -6.22 1.77 18.06
N LYS A 89 -6.56 1.24 19.24
CA LYS A 89 -5.75 0.24 19.95
C LYS A 89 -5.74 -1.13 19.27
N SER A 90 -6.78 -1.45 18.51
CA SER A 90 -6.91 -2.68 17.75
C SER A 90 -7.74 -2.39 16.51
N PHE A 91 -7.19 -2.61 15.33
CA PHE A 91 -7.85 -2.39 14.05
C PHE A 91 -7.48 -3.52 13.11
N GLU A 92 -8.46 -4.33 12.75
CA GLU A 92 -8.26 -5.48 11.88
C GLU A 92 -8.48 -5.11 10.42
N LEU A 93 -7.61 -5.58 9.54
CA LEU A 93 -7.74 -5.47 8.09
C LEU A 93 -7.86 -6.84 7.47
N SER A 94 -8.86 -7.04 6.60
CA SER A 94 -8.99 -8.20 5.74
C SER A 94 -8.76 -7.84 4.27
N CYS A 95 -8.42 -8.85 3.47
CA CYS A 95 -8.09 -8.71 2.07
C CYS A 95 -9.14 -9.43 1.22
N ILE A 96 -9.74 -8.71 0.28
CA ILE A 96 -10.67 -9.26 -0.70
C ILE A 96 -10.05 -9.07 -2.08
N GLU A 97 -9.79 -10.15 -2.79
CA GLU A 97 -9.35 -10.11 -4.17
C GLU A 97 -10.52 -9.67 -5.07
N SER A 98 -10.28 -8.69 -5.94
CA SER A 98 -11.26 -8.20 -6.92
C SER A 98 -10.79 -8.55 -8.33
N ARG A 99 -11.51 -9.47 -8.97
CA ARG A 99 -11.35 -9.83 -10.39
C ARG A 99 -12.68 -9.58 -11.12
N PRO A 100 -12.67 -9.34 -12.44
CA PRO A 100 -13.90 -9.19 -13.19
C PRO A 100 -14.86 -10.37 -12.97
N GLY A 101 -16.05 -10.10 -12.42
CA GLY A 101 -17.08 -11.09 -12.14
C GLY A 101 -16.88 -11.93 -10.87
N HIS A 102 -15.80 -11.70 -10.10
CA HIS A 102 -15.48 -12.48 -8.91
C HIS A 102 -14.80 -11.61 -7.84
N GLU A 103 -15.41 -11.53 -6.66
CA GLU A 103 -14.77 -11.00 -5.45
C GLU A 103 -14.74 -12.09 -4.38
N GLN A 104 -13.58 -12.30 -3.77
CA GLN A 104 -13.39 -13.33 -2.75
C GLN A 104 -12.45 -12.86 -1.66
N GLN A 105 -12.79 -13.16 -0.40
CA GLN A 105 -11.84 -12.97 0.69
C GLN A 105 -10.68 -13.95 0.53
N ILE A 106 -9.45 -13.44 0.67
CA ILE A 106 -8.22 -14.22 0.57
C ILE A 106 -7.32 -13.95 1.78
N PRO A 107 -6.35 -14.82 2.07
CA PRO A 107 -5.35 -14.54 3.08
C PRO A 107 -4.56 -13.27 2.74
N CYS A 108 -4.45 -12.33 3.70
CA CYS A 108 -3.58 -11.17 3.54
C CYS A 108 -2.09 -11.56 3.50
N ALA A 109 -1.73 -12.71 4.09
CA ALA A 109 -0.36 -13.21 4.08
C ALA A 109 0.15 -13.43 2.64
N GLY A 110 1.24 -12.76 2.31
CA GLY A 110 1.90 -12.89 1.00
C GLY A 110 1.30 -12.03 -0.12
N VAL A 111 0.16 -11.37 0.09
CA VAL A 111 -0.47 -10.49 -0.91
C VAL A 111 -0.37 -9.01 -0.59
N ILE A 112 -0.11 -8.66 0.68
CA ILE A 112 0.20 -7.29 1.08
C ILE A 112 1.47 -7.21 1.93
N ALA A 113 2.18 -6.09 1.81
CA ALA A 113 3.15 -5.65 2.79
C ALA A 113 2.55 -4.50 3.61
N VAL A 114 2.81 -4.50 4.92
CA VAL A 114 2.32 -3.47 5.83
C VAL A 114 3.48 -2.93 6.65
N CYS A 115 3.55 -1.61 6.80
CA CYS A 115 4.54 -0.99 7.67
C CYS A 115 3.93 0.20 8.43
N GLN A 116 4.48 0.50 9.60
CA GLN A 116 4.03 1.57 10.50
C GLN A 116 5.13 2.61 10.71
N TRP A 117 4.74 3.88 10.61
CA TRP A 117 5.51 5.01 11.09
C TRP A 117 4.99 5.53 12.41
N SER A 118 5.82 5.41 13.44
CA SER A 118 5.54 5.93 14.78
C SER A 118 5.86 7.41 14.96
N ASP A 119 6.76 7.95 14.13
CA ASP A 119 7.31 9.30 14.27
C ASP A 119 6.97 10.17 13.06
N VAL A 120 5.69 10.13 12.67
CA VAL A 120 5.08 11.05 11.70
C VAL A 120 4.35 12.16 12.47
N GLY A 121 4.53 13.40 12.03
CA GLY A 121 3.69 14.49 12.52
C GLY A 121 2.31 14.43 11.88
N MET A 122 1.29 14.08 12.65
CA MET A 122 -0.09 14.06 12.16
C MET A 122 -0.64 15.49 11.98
N PRO A 123 -1.52 15.74 11.00
CA PRO A 123 -2.19 17.03 10.86
C PRO A 123 -2.99 17.39 12.12
N ALA A 124 -2.94 18.66 12.56
CA ALA A 124 -3.55 19.10 13.84
C ALA A 124 -5.08 18.88 13.96
N LYS A 125 -5.77 18.68 12.84
CA LYS A 125 -7.22 18.42 12.77
C LYS A 125 -7.57 16.97 12.40
N ALA A 126 -6.56 16.10 12.26
CA ALA A 126 -6.77 14.69 11.99
C ALA A 126 -7.07 13.97 13.32
N ALA A 127 -8.32 13.53 13.48
CA ALA A 127 -8.73 12.69 14.61
C ALA A 127 -9.37 11.40 14.08
N GLY A 128 -9.18 10.30 14.80
CA GLY A 128 -9.74 9.00 14.45
C GLY A 128 -8.94 8.24 13.38
N THR A 129 -9.45 7.06 13.04
CA THR A 129 -8.88 6.18 12.02
C THR A 129 -9.53 6.46 10.67
N TYR A 130 -8.74 6.71 9.62
CA TYR A 130 -9.23 7.00 8.27
C TYR A 130 -8.17 6.73 7.21
N TRP A 131 -8.60 6.55 5.96
CA TRP A 131 -7.70 6.46 4.80
C TRP A 131 -7.08 7.83 4.50
N ALA A 132 -5.78 7.95 4.74
CA ALA A 132 -5.00 9.17 4.55
C ALA A 132 -4.54 9.37 3.09
N GLY A 133 -4.63 8.32 2.27
CA GLY A 133 -4.35 8.33 0.84
C GLY A 133 -4.57 6.94 0.29
N GLU A 134 -5.06 6.83 -0.94
CA GLU A 134 -5.53 5.55 -1.49
C GLU A 134 -5.03 5.34 -2.91
N ASP A 135 -4.62 4.12 -3.20
CA ASP A 135 -4.34 3.62 -4.55
C ASP A 135 -3.35 4.48 -5.37
N MET A 136 -2.18 4.73 -4.79
CA MET A 136 -1.15 5.58 -5.40
C MET A 136 0.17 4.83 -5.57
N THR A 137 1.03 5.29 -6.47
CA THR A 137 2.46 4.91 -6.38
C THR A 137 3.03 5.48 -5.09
N LEU A 138 4.08 4.88 -4.54
CA LEU A 138 4.71 5.34 -3.31
C LEU A 138 5.12 6.81 -3.42
N SER A 139 5.79 7.20 -4.50
CA SER A 139 6.19 8.61 -4.72
C SER A 139 5.00 9.57 -4.70
N LYS A 140 3.88 9.20 -5.35
CA LYS A 140 2.67 10.02 -5.38
C LYS A 140 2.01 10.06 -4.00
N LEU A 141 1.97 8.93 -3.29
CA LEU A 141 1.42 8.83 -1.93
C LEU A 141 2.18 9.73 -0.97
N MET A 142 3.51 9.70 -1.00
CA MET A 142 4.37 10.53 -0.16
C MET A 142 4.14 12.02 -0.41
N THR A 143 4.08 12.41 -1.69
CA THR A 143 3.78 13.79 -2.09
C THR A 143 2.39 14.22 -1.61
N TYR A 144 1.39 13.35 -1.80
CA TYR A 144 0.01 13.60 -1.38
C TYR A 144 -0.11 13.78 0.13
N LEU A 145 0.50 12.89 0.91
CA LEU A 145 0.50 12.95 2.37
C LEU A 145 1.18 14.25 2.86
N GLY A 146 2.35 14.60 2.30
CA GLY A 146 3.02 15.86 2.63
C GLY A 146 2.16 17.08 2.35
N GLY A 147 1.49 17.11 1.18
CA GLY A 147 0.54 18.16 0.81
C GLY A 147 -0.68 18.26 1.73
N ASN A 148 -1.07 17.15 2.36
CA ASN A 148 -2.17 17.09 3.33
C ASN A 148 -1.71 17.32 4.79
N GLY A 149 -0.48 17.80 4.99
CA GLY A 149 0.01 18.25 6.29
C GLY A 149 0.62 17.15 7.17
N PHE A 150 0.84 15.95 6.63
CA PHE A 150 1.64 14.94 7.31
C PHE A 150 3.13 15.31 7.25
N LYS A 151 3.81 15.32 8.39
CA LYS A 151 5.26 15.50 8.46
C LYS A 151 5.91 14.12 8.40
N LEU A 152 6.27 13.71 7.19
CA LEU A 152 6.87 12.40 6.92
C LEU A 152 8.36 12.39 7.29
N PRO A 153 8.94 11.24 7.67
CA PRO A 153 10.38 11.12 7.87
C PRO A 153 11.13 11.48 6.59
N SER A 154 12.27 12.15 6.69
CA SER A 154 13.14 12.40 5.53
C SER A 154 13.58 11.06 4.91
N SER A 155 13.63 11.02 3.58
CA SER A 155 14.08 9.85 2.82
C SER A 155 15.61 9.70 2.79
N GLU A 156 16.32 10.19 3.81
CA GLU A 156 17.78 10.22 3.83
C GLU A 156 18.32 9.04 4.65
N GLU A 157 18.78 8.01 3.93
CA GLU A 157 20.01 7.24 4.23
C GLU A 157 20.64 6.76 2.92
#